data_AF-A0A2P8EIV1-F1
#
_entry.id   AF-A0A2P8EIV1-F1
#
_cell.length_a   1.000
_cell.length_b   1.000
_cell.length_c   1.000
_cell.angle_alpha   90.00
_cell.angle_beta   90.00
_cell.angle_gamma   90.00
#
_symmetry.space_group_name_H-M   'P 1'
#
loop_
_entity.id
_entity.type
_entity.pdbx_description
1 polymer ?
#
loop_
_entity_poly.entity_id
_entity_poly.type
_entity_poly.pdbx_seq_one_letter_code
_entity_poly.pdbx_strand_id
1 'polypeptide(L)'
;MKKSKRESVAEIKRYLFKYNMISMAATLVIAVCIYALATGNGADIHAVLADQSNVFDLLIGAGVVELLVMARIARLNKLKQGVAARRIGSRARA
;
A
#
# COMPACT_ATOMS: atom_id res chain seq x y z
N MET A 1 -0.16 18.63 30.27
CA MET A 1 0.19 17.25 29.88
C MET A 1 0.84 17.25 28.50
N LYS A 2 2.15 16.93 28.39
CA LYS A 2 2.85 16.82 27.09
C LYS A 2 2.51 15.49 26.38
N LYS A 3 1.27 15.32 25.91
CA LYS A 3 0.95 14.37 24.83
C LYS A 3 1.50 14.99 23.55
N SER A 4 2.55 14.48 22.89
CA SER A 4 2.94 15.15 21.63
C SER A 4 3.75 14.35 20.62
N LYS A 5 4.81 13.62 21.01
CA LYS A 5 5.79 13.13 20.01
C LYS A 5 5.92 11.61 19.88
N ARG A 6 5.54 10.82 20.90
CA ARG A 6 5.64 9.35 20.85
C ARG A 6 4.39 8.71 20.23
N GLU A 7 3.21 9.21 20.58
CA GLU A 7 1.93 8.83 19.97
C GLU A 7 1.94 9.07 18.46
N SER A 8 2.44 10.22 17.99
CA SER A 8 2.45 10.56 16.56
C SER A 8 3.29 9.60 15.69
N VAL A 9 4.47 9.13 16.16
CA VAL A 9 5.29 8.18 15.36
C VAL A 9 4.70 6.77 15.37
N ALA A 10 4.16 6.33 16.52
CA ALA A 10 3.49 5.04 16.62
C ALA A 10 2.24 5.00 15.74
N GLU A 11 1.50 6.10 15.67
CA GLU A 11 0.34 6.27 14.80
C GLU A 11 0.73 6.24 13.32
N ILE A 12 1.76 6.98 12.89
CA ILE A 12 2.28 6.90 11.51
C ILE A 12 2.69 5.47 11.15
N LYS A 13 3.32 4.73 12.07
CA LYS A 13 3.72 3.33 11.84
C LYS A 13 2.49 2.42 11.67
N ARG A 14 1.43 2.62 12.45
CA ARG A 14 0.17 1.87 12.30
C ARG A 14 -0.49 2.12 10.95
N TYR A 15 -0.55 3.38 10.50
CA TYR A 15 -1.08 3.70 9.17
C TYR A 15 -0.22 3.11 8.06
N LEU A 16 1.11 3.20 8.13
CA LEU A 16 2.01 2.58 7.16
C LEU A 16 1.78 1.07 7.06
N PHE A 17 1.64 0.39 8.20
CA PHE A 17 1.34 -1.05 8.21
C PHE A 17 -0.01 -1.35 7.54
N LYS A 18 -1.06 -0.60 7.88
CA LYS A 18 -2.38 -0.74 7.25
C LYS A 18 -2.31 -0.58 5.73
N TYR A 19 -1.67 0.49 5.24
CA TYR A 19 -1.59 0.75 3.80
C TYR A 19 -0.69 -0.28 3.10
N ASN A 20 0.40 -0.75 3.72
CA ASN A 20 1.20 -1.83 3.17
C ASN A 20 0.40 -3.14 3.02
N MET A 21 -0.47 -3.49 3.97
CA MET A 21 -1.33 -4.66 3.81
C MET A 21 -2.30 -4.52 2.64
N ILE A 22 -2.87 -3.33 2.44
CA ILE A 22 -3.78 -3.07 1.31
C ILE A 22 -3.01 -3.20 -0.01
N SER A 23 -1.81 -2.62 -0.10
CA SER A 23 -0.96 -2.74 -1.28
C SER A 23 -0.56 -4.19 -1.56
N MET A 24 -0.20 -4.95 -0.52
CA MET A 24 0.13 -6.37 -0.69
C MET A 24 -1.04 -7.15 -1.27
N ALA A 25 -2.26 -6.92 -0.79
CA ALA A 25 -3.46 -7.55 -1.33
C ALA A 25 -3.74 -7.13 -2.78
N ALA A 26 -3.66 -5.83 -3.10
CA ALA A 26 -3.86 -5.35 -4.47
C ALA A 26 -2.79 -5.89 -5.44
N THR A 27 -1.53 -5.94 -5.02
CA THR A 27 -0.43 -6.54 -5.78
C THR A 27 -0.67 -8.02 -6.06
N LEU A 28 -1.16 -8.78 -5.08
CA LEU A 28 -1.52 -10.20 -5.28
C LEU A 28 -2.64 -10.37 -6.32
N VAL A 29 -3.67 -9.52 -6.27
CA VAL A 29 -4.75 -9.54 -7.26
C VAL A 29 -4.21 -9.24 -8.66
N ILE A 30 -3.37 -8.21 -8.79
CA ILE A 30 -2.71 -7.87 -10.07
C ILE A 30 -1.91 -9.07 -10.59
N ALA A 31 -1.12 -9.73 -9.75
CA ALA A 31 -0.31 -10.88 -10.14
C ALA A 31 -1.18 -12.05 -10.63
N VAL A 32 -2.28 -12.33 -9.94
CA VAL A 32 -3.24 -13.37 -10.35
C VAL A 32 -3.89 -13.04 -11.70
N CYS A 33 -4.31 -11.79 -11.91
CA CYS A 33 -4.87 -11.34 -13.19
C CYS A 33 -3.85 -11.48 -14.34
N ILE A 34 -2.60 -11.06 -14.13
CA ILE A 34 -1.54 -11.20 -15.12
C ILE A 34 -1.28 -12.68 -15.44
N TYR A 35 -1.23 -13.53 -14.43
CA TYR A 35 -1.07 -14.97 -14.62
C TYR A 35 -2.23 -15.58 -15.42
N ALA A 36 -3.48 -15.22 -15.10
CA ALA A 36 -4.66 -15.68 -15.81
C ALA A 36 -4.62 -15.25 -17.29
N LEU A 37 -4.25 -14.00 -17.59
CA LEU A 37 -4.10 -13.50 -18.96
C LEU A 37 -2.95 -14.18 -19.71
N ALA A 38 -1.83 -14.44 -19.04
CA ALA A 38 -0.65 -15.04 -19.67
C ALA A 38 -0.83 -16.53 -19.98
N THR A 39 -1.56 -17.26 -19.14
CA THR A 39 -1.72 -18.72 -19.26
C THR A 39 -3.04 -19.14 -19.93
N GLY A 40 -4.05 -18.27 -19.91
CA GLY A 40 -5.41 -18.62 -20.32
C GLY A 40 -6.18 -19.47 -19.31
N ASN A 41 -5.56 -19.88 -18.19
CA ASN A 41 -6.15 -20.77 -17.19
C ASN A 41 -6.88 -20.01 -16.05
N GLY A 42 -7.45 -18.84 -16.35
CA GLY A 42 -8.16 -18.04 -15.35
C GLY A 42 -9.35 -18.79 -14.71
N ALA A 43 -10.05 -19.60 -15.51
CA ALA A 43 -11.22 -20.37 -15.07
C ALA A 43 -10.91 -21.38 -13.95
N ASP A 44 -9.71 -21.96 -13.94
CA ASP A 44 -9.29 -22.92 -12.90
C ASP A 44 -9.03 -22.24 -11.54
N ILE A 45 -8.76 -20.94 -11.56
CA ILE A 45 -8.55 -20.13 -10.35
C ILE A 45 -9.89 -19.63 -9.82
N HIS A 46 -10.70 -19.01 -10.67
CA HIS A 46 -12.00 -18.46 -10.30
C HIS A 46 -12.86 -18.14 -11.54
N ALA A 47 -14.18 -18.35 -11.47
CA ALA A 47 -15.08 -18.13 -12.61
C ALA A 47 -15.05 -16.68 -13.16
N VAL A 48 -14.86 -15.68 -12.30
CA VAL A 48 -14.73 -14.26 -12.71
C VAL A 48 -13.51 -14.04 -13.60
N LEU A 49 -12.47 -14.87 -13.48
CA LEU A 49 -11.26 -14.79 -14.28
C LEU A 49 -11.34 -15.56 -15.61
N ALA A 50 -12.47 -16.23 -15.88
CA ALA A 50 -12.67 -16.99 -17.12
C ALA A 50 -12.87 -16.06 -18.34
N ASP A 51 -13.42 -14.88 -18.13
CA ASP A 51 -13.63 -13.88 -19.16
C ASP A 51 -12.52 -12.83 -19.12
N GLN A 52 -11.82 -12.63 -20.23
CA GLN A 52 -10.75 -11.66 -20.35
C GLN A 52 -11.20 -10.23 -20.01
N SER A 53 -12.43 -9.86 -20.39
CA SER A 53 -12.96 -8.52 -20.09
C SER A 53 -13.05 -8.26 -18.58
N ASN A 54 -13.58 -9.22 -17.84
CA ASN A 54 -13.64 -9.18 -16.38
C ASN A 54 -12.24 -9.14 -15.75
N VAL A 55 -11.26 -9.87 -16.30
CA VAL A 55 -9.88 -9.84 -15.81
C VAL A 55 -9.25 -8.46 -16.00
N PHE A 56 -9.49 -7.80 -17.13
CA PHE A 56 -9.02 -6.43 -17.37
C PHE A 56 -9.65 -5.42 -16.41
N ASP A 57 -10.96 -5.51 -16.16
CA ASP A 57 -11.63 -4.63 -15.20
C ASP A 57 -11.07 -4.80 -13.78
N LEU A 58 -10.84 -6.05 -13.37
CA LEU A 58 -10.25 -6.37 -12.06
C LEU A 58 -8.81 -5.85 -11.96
N LEU A 59 -8.03 -6.01 -13.03
CA LEU A 59 -6.63 -5.56 -13.11
C LEU A 59 -6.55 -4.03 -13.04
N ILE A 60 -7.40 -3.30 -13.76
CA ILE A 60 -7.47 -1.83 -13.73
C ILE A 60 -7.87 -1.36 -12.33
N GLY A 61 -8.92 -1.95 -11.75
CA GLY A 61 -9.39 -1.61 -10.40
C GLY A 61 -8.31 -1.81 -9.35
N ALA A 62 -7.64 -2.98 -9.37
CA ALA A 62 -6.54 -3.28 -8.46
C ALA A 62 -5.34 -2.33 -8.68
N GLY A 63 -5.02 -1.99 -9.93
CA GLY A 63 -3.97 -1.04 -10.28
C GLY A 63 -4.23 0.37 -9.74
N VAL A 64 -5.46 0.88 -9.87
CA VAL A 64 -5.84 2.19 -9.31
C VAL A 64 -5.71 2.19 -7.78
N VAL A 65 -6.18 1.13 -7.11
CA VAL A 65 -6.04 0.99 -5.65
C VAL A 65 -4.57 0.99 -5.24
N GLU A 66 -3.72 0.21 -5.92
CA GLU A 66 -2.28 0.14 -5.65
C GLU A 66 -1.62 1.51 -5.74
N LEU A 67 -1.90 2.26 -6.81
CA LEU A 67 -1.34 3.61 -7.01
C LEU A 67 -1.78 4.59 -5.91
N LEU A 68 -3.06 4.57 -5.52
CA LEU A 68 -3.58 5.43 -4.46
C LEU A 68 -2.95 5.10 -3.11
N VAL A 69 -2.77 3.82 -2.81
CA VAL A 69 -2.15 3.34 -1.58
C VAL A 69 -0.66 3.70 -1.55
N MET A 70 0.06 3.51 -2.65
CA MET A 70 1.46 3.91 -2.78
C MET A 70 1.66 5.41 -2.61
N ALA A 71 0.77 6.24 -3.18
CA ALA A 71 0.80 7.68 -2.96
C ALA A 71 0.62 8.05 -1.47
N ARG A 72 -0.24 7.33 -0.74
CA ARG A 72 -0.42 7.52 0.71
C ARG A 72 0.79 7.05 1.52
N ILE A 73 1.36 5.89 1.20
CA ILE A 73 2.58 5.37 1.83
C ILE A 73 3.74 6.36 1.65
N ALA A 74 3.94 6.89 0.44
CA ALA A 74 4.98 7.88 0.15
C ALA A 74 4.83 9.14 1.01
N ARG A 75 3.61 9.67 1.15
CA ARG A 75 3.31 10.81 2.04
C ARG A 75 3.63 10.50 3.51
N LEU A 76 3.23 9.33 3.99
CA LEU A 76 3.51 8.91 5.38
C LEU A 76 5.00 8.70 5.65
N ASN A 77 5.74 8.15 4.69
CA ASN A 77 7.20 7.99 4.79
C ASN A 77 7.91 9.35 4.85
N LYS A 78 7.49 10.33 4.04
CA LYS A 78 8.01 11.72 4.14
C LYS A 78 7.74 12.33 5.52
N LEU A 79 6.54 12.14 6.07
CA LEU A 79 6.20 12.60 7.42
C LEU A 79 7.06 11.92 8.50
N LYS A 80 7.24 10.60 8.40
CA LYS A 80 8.11 9.83 9.31
C LYS A 80 9.55 10.34 9.30
N GLN A 81 10.11 10.60 8.11
CA GLN A 81 11.46 11.17 7.95
C GLN A 81 11.56 12.58 8.55
N GLY A 82 10.57 13.45 8.30
CA GLY A 82 10.54 14.80 8.87
C GLY A 82 10.46 14.82 10.40
N VAL A 83 9.75 13.87 11.02
CA VAL A 83 9.72 13.71 12.48
C VAL A 83 11.04 13.18 13.03
N ALA A 84 11.69 12.25 12.32
CA ALA A 84 13.01 11.73 12.71
C ALA A 84 14.08 12.83 12.66
N ALA A 85 14.13 13.63 11.59
CA ALA A 85 15.06 14.74 11.44
C ALA A 85 14.91 15.79 12.55
N ARG A 86 13.67 16.17 12.91
CA ARG A 86 13.40 17.11 14.02
C ARG A 86 13.85 16.57 15.38
N ARG A 87 13.79 15.25 15.61
CA ARG A 87 14.27 14.64 16.87
C ARG A 87 15.79 14.70 17.00
N ILE A 88 16.53 14.48 15.91
CA ILE A 88 18.00 14.55 15.90
C ILE A 88 18.44 15.99 16.16
N GLY A 89 17.85 16.97 15.47
CA GLY A 89 18.16 18.39 15.67
C GLY A 89 17.86 18.92 17.09
N SER A 90 16.87 18.34 17.78
CA SER A 90 16.59 18.68 19.20
C SER A 90 17.57 18.05 20.20
N ARG A 91 18.17 16.89 19.86
CA ARG A 91 19.20 16.26 20.70
C ARG A 91 20.57 16.89 20.54
N ALA A 92 20.85 17.53 19.39
CA ALA A 92 22.10 18.24 19.16
C ALA A 92 22.16 19.65 19.78
N ARG A 93 21.03 20.17 20.29
CA ARG A 93 20.93 21.50 20.94
C ARG A 93 20.70 21.43 22.46
N ALA A 94 20.76 20.24 23.04
CA ALA A 94 20.63 20.00 24.48
C ALA A 94 21.93 19.39 24.98
#